data_AF-A0A842NXS3-F1
#
_entry.id   AF-A0A842NXS3-F1
#
_cell.length_a   1.000
_cell.length_b   1.000
_cell.length_c   1.000
_cell.angle_alpha   90.00
_cell.angle_beta   90.00
_cell.angle_gamma   90.00
#
_symmetry.space_group_name_H-M   'P 1'
#
loop_
_entity.id
_entity.type
_entity.pdbx_description
1 polymer ?
#
loop_
_entity_poly.entity_id
_entity_poly.type
_entity_poly.pdbx_seq_one_letter_code
_entity_poly.pdbx_strand_id
1 'polypeptide(L)'
;MKVFQIRALIILILFFSLIGSGILVPNSSAQEEIQIPGWIKNVAGWWANDEISENQFLTGIEYLINNNIIGYGDRWVPCNSGPQRIFEPDVDDSDNDGDTTELIEIPSQTISPSKSVPDWVKNNASWWSDNLINDTDFLNGLQYLIEHRIIKIDNKKILGKIPLEDILFSPAWTIDKNSLVFIQSTFFEIYGEYENCIMVNGYEQWKSPLLGLNPNKLDMYNEVAVWNDPQKTVVVYPYFTSIAYTEPGFYTYYAGVCDDCTTTKFAPPIPSYTSSGMGHQALTLLGYTSITDVEIDKNPSILQQFDKVIMLHNEYVTRAMFDAITNHPNVLYLYPNALYAEIEVNYINETITLIRGHNYPEPEIENGFDWEFDNTHPYEFDSKCKIIDIYKIKNGRMTTCYPENVFLTDSQQLFDLLRIIKDL
;
A
#
# COMPACT_ATOMS: atom_id res chain seq x y z
N MET A 1 33.75 -14.14 -22.75
CA MET A 1 33.64 -12.75 -22.26
C MET A 1 33.33 -11.72 -23.34
N LYS A 2 34.04 -11.63 -24.48
CA LYS A 2 33.71 -10.66 -25.55
C LYS A 2 32.33 -10.85 -26.21
N VAL A 3 31.84 -12.09 -26.29
CA VAL A 3 30.52 -12.41 -26.89
C VAL A 3 29.34 -11.98 -26.00
N PHE A 4 29.54 -11.90 -24.68
CA PHE A 4 28.52 -11.46 -23.72
C PHE A 4 28.38 -9.93 -23.70
N GLN A 5 29.50 -9.20 -23.83
CA GLN A 5 29.48 -7.73 -23.98
C GLN A 5 28.83 -7.27 -25.28
N ILE A 6 29.02 -7.99 -26.38
CA ILE A 6 28.38 -7.67 -27.68
C ILE A 6 26.86 -7.91 -27.62
N ARG A 7 26.41 -8.95 -26.91
CA ARG A 7 24.97 -9.22 -26.73
C ARG A 7 24.27 -8.17 -25.86
N ALA A 8 24.93 -7.64 -24.84
CA ALA A 8 24.41 -6.54 -24.01
C ALA A 8 24.30 -5.21 -24.79
N LEU A 9 25.29 -4.91 -25.65
CA LEU A 9 25.29 -3.70 -26.49
C LEU A 9 24.16 -3.71 -27.53
N ILE A 10 23.86 -4.89 -28.11
CA ILE A 10 22.80 -5.05 -29.12
C ILE A 10 21.40 -4.94 -28.47
N ILE A 11 21.22 -5.44 -27.25
CA ILE A 11 19.95 -5.30 -26.50
C ILE A 11 19.70 -3.82 -26.13
N LEU A 12 20.75 -3.06 -25.79
CA LEU A 12 20.65 -1.63 -25.48
C LEU A 12 20.23 -0.80 -26.71
N ILE A 13 20.82 -1.07 -27.88
CA ILE A 13 20.49 -0.36 -29.15
C ILE A 13 19.08 -0.72 -29.65
N LEU A 14 18.62 -1.95 -29.43
CA LEU A 14 17.27 -2.38 -29.81
C LEU A 14 16.17 -1.72 -28.96
N PHE A 15 16.44 -1.37 -27.69
CA PHE A 15 15.52 -0.59 -26.86
C PHE A 15 15.33 0.85 -27.36
N PHE A 16 16.37 1.49 -27.93
CA PHE A 16 16.27 2.83 -28.51
C PHE A 16 15.63 2.86 -29.91
N SER A 17 15.67 1.76 -30.67
CA SER A 17 15.06 1.69 -32.01
C SER A 17 13.52 1.56 -31.98
N LEU A 18 12.92 1.10 -30.88
CA LEU A 18 11.47 0.84 -30.79
C LEU A 18 10.65 2.04 -30.31
N ILE A 19 11.29 3.14 -29.89
CA ILE A 19 10.63 4.38 -29.47
C ILE A 19 10.52 5.38 -30.66
N GLY A 20 11.19 5.10 -31.78
CA GLY A 20 11.29 6.00 -32.93
C GLY A 20 10.14 5.97 -33.96
N SER A 21 8.96 5.41 -33.65
CA SER A 21 7.86 5.39 -34.62
C SER A 21 6.49 5.43 -33.94
N GLY A 22 5.90 6.62 -33.83
CA GLY A 22 4.53 6.77 -33.35
C GLY A 22 4.01 8.20 -33.22
N ILE A 23 3.52 8.75 -34.34
CA ILE A 23 2.40 9.71 -34.46
C ILE A 23 2.62 11.15 -33.91
N LEU A 24 2.70 12.10 -34.84
CA LEU A 24 2.52 13.54 -34.60
C LEU A 24 1.09 13.81 -34.09
N VAL A 25 0.95 14.07 -32.79
CA VAL A 25 -0.24 14.73 -32.23
C VAL A 25 0.13 16.19 -31.93
N PRO A 26 -0.52 17.19 -32.53
CA PRO A 26 -0.23 18.57 -32.21
C PRO A 26 -0.99 18.94 -30.94
N ASN A 27 -0.36 18.83 -29.79
CA ASN A 27 -0.87 19.48 -28.58
C ASN A 27 0.07 20.62 -28.19
N SER A 28 -0.37 21.82 -28.52
CA SER A 28 0.06 23.08 -27.96
C SER A 28 -0.33 23.12 -26.47
N SER A 29 0.63 22.86 -25.59
CA SER A 29 0.75 23.56 -24.31
C SER A 29 2.24 23.83 -24.08
N ALA A 30 2.57 25.02 -23.59
CA ALA A 30 3.94 25.34 -23.21
C ALA A 30 4.33 24.44 -22.04
N GLN A 31 5.06 23.35 -22.31
CA GLN A 31 5.76 22.60 -21.28
C GLN A 31 6.89 23.50 -20.78
N GLU A 32 6.88 23.85 -19.49
CA GLU A 32 8.09 24.36 -18.85
C GLU A 32 9.19 23.31 -19.03
N GLU A 33 10.28 23.68 -19.68
CA GLU A 33 11.46 22.83 -19.80
C GLU A 33 11.99 22.59 -18.38
N ILE A 34 11.94 21.34 -17.90
CA ILE A 34 12.48 20.96 -16.60
C ILE A 34 13.99 21.24 -16.63
N GLN A 35 14.42 22.35 -16.05
CA GLN A 35 15.82 22.74 -16.07
C GLN A 35 16.59 22.01 -14.97
N ILE A 36 17.37 20.98 -15.34
CA ILE A 36 18.26 20.30 -14.40
C ILE A 36 19.41 21.24 -14.02
N PRO A 37 19.70 21.46 -12.72
CA PRO A 37 20.84 22.26 -12.32
C PRO A 37 22.16 21.70 -12.86
N GLY A 38 22.99 22.53 -13.49
CA GLY A 38 24.21 22.09 -14.16
C GLY A 38 25.22 21.37 -13.25
N TRP A 39 25.17 21.61 -11.93
CA TRP A 39 26.02 20.87 -10.99
C TRP A 39 25.65 19.39 -10.87
N ILE A 40 24.38 19.00 -11.10
CA ILE A 40 23.95 17.59 -11.12
C ILE A 40 24.63 16.87 -12.28
N LYS A 41 24.75 17.55 -13.42
CA LYS A 41 25.41 17.03 -14.61
C LYS A 41 26.89 16.77 -14.38
N ASN A 42 27.55 17.67 -13.64
CA ASN A 42 28.93 17.46 -13.19
C ASN A 42 29.04 16.27 -12.23
N VAL A 43 28.12 16.12 -11.27
CA VAL A 43 28.07 14.98 -10.35
C VAL A 43 27.96 13.65 -11.11
N ALA A 44 27.12 13.57 -12.14
CA ALA A 44 27.01 12.38 -12.98
C ALA A 44 28.34 12.06 -13.71
N GLY A 45 29.00 13.07 -14.30
CA GLY A 45 30.28 12.88 -14.99
C GLY A 45 31.41 12.46 -14.03
N TRP A 46 31.53 13.13 -12.88
CA TRP A 46 32.50 12.78 -11.85
C TRP A 46 32.31 11.36 -11.33
N TRP A 47 31.06 10.92 -11.14
CA TRP A 47 30.78 9.56 -10.70
C TRP A 47 31.11 8.52 -11.77
N ALA A 48 30.82 8.83 -13.04
CA ALA A 48 31.18 7.95 -14.15
C ALA A 48 32.70 7.77 -14.31
N ASN A 49 33.48 8.79 -13.95
CA ASN A 49 34.95 8.79 -13.99
C ASN A 49 35.62 8.32 -12.68
N ASP A 50 34.86 7.78 -11.72
CA ASP A 50 35.37 7.35 -10.40
C ASP A 50 36.01 8.48 -9.56
N GLU A 51 35.64 9.75 -9.81
CA GLU A 51 36.14 10.92 -9.08
C GLU A 51 35.37 11.19 -7.78
N ILE A 52 34.13 10.72 -7.70
CA ILE A 52 33.29 10.79 -6.49
C ILE A 52 32.69 9.42 -6.16
N SER A 53 32.31 9.24 -4.90
CA SER A 53 31.68 8.01 -4.41
C SER A 53 30.24 7.83 -4.90
N GLU A 54 29.75 6.58 -4.88
CA GLU A 54 28.34 6.25 -5.12
C GLU A 54 27.38 7.05 -4.22
N ASN A 55 27.73 7.23 -2.95
CA ASN A 55 26.92 8.02 -2.01
C ASN A 55 26.77 9.49 -2.45
N GLN A 56 27.84 10.09 -3.00
CA GLN A 56 27.76 11.47 -3.51
C GLN A 56 26.90 11.57 -4.77
N PHE A 57 26.91 10.54 -5.61
CA PHE A 57 26.00 10.43 -6.76
C PHE A 57 24.54 10.27 -6.31
N LEU A 58 24.27 9.40 -5.34
CA LEU A 58 22.94 9.20 -4.76
C LEU A 58 22.39 10.48 -4.13
N THR A 59 23.21 11.29 -3.45
CA THR A 59 22.80 12.62 -2.95
C THR A 59 22.30 13.53 -4.08
N GLY A 60 22.89 13.44 -5.28
CA GLY A 60 22.41 14.13 -6.46
C GLY A 60 21.02 13.66 -6.90
N ILE A 61 20.78 12.34 -6.89
CA ILE A 61 19.45 11.77 -7.21
C ILE A 61 18.41 12.16 -6.16
N GLU A 62 18.76 12.09 -4.87
CA GLU A 62 17.90 12.52 -3.76
C GLU A 62 17.48 13.99 -3.92
N TYR A 63 18.40 14.87 -4.35
CA TYR A 63 18.07 16.25 -4.68
C TYR A 63 17.05 16.34 -5.81
N LEU A 64 17.22 15.57 -6.89
CA LEU A 64 16.28 15.57 -8.02
C LEU A 64 14.88 15.13 -7.59
N ILE A 65 14.78 14.13 -6.71
CA ILE A 65 13.50 13.66 -6.16
C ILE A 65 12.86 14.74 -5.28
N ASN A 66 13.61 15.28 -4.31
CA ASN A 66 13.10 16.27 -3.35
C ASN A 66 12.65 17.59 -4.03
N ASN A 67 13.22 17.92 -5.19
CA ASN A 67 12.83 19.09 -5.97
C ASN A 67 11.80 18.78 -7.07
N ASN A 68 11.24 17.55 -7.11
CA ASN A 68 10.28 17.09 -8.12
C ASN A 68 10.81 17.21 -9.57
N ILE A 69 12.14 17.16 -9.76
CA ILE A 69 12.78 17.13 -11.09
C ILE A 69 12.67 15.73 -11.67
N ILE A 70 12.96 14.71 -10.85
CA ILE A 70 12.47 13.35 -11.09
C ILE A 70 11.09 13.32 -10.45
N GLY A 71 10.10 13.71 -11.25
CA GLY A 71 8.71 13.65 -10.86
C GLY A 71 8.23 12.21 -10.86
N TYR A 72 7.81 11.73 -9.69
CA TYR A 72 6.75 10.76 -9.69
C TYR A 72 5.45 11.56 -9.87
N GLY A 73 4.77 11.43 -11.01
CA GLY A 73 3.39 11.88 -11.15
C GLY A 73 2.50 11.03 -10.23
N ASP A 74 1.74 10.12 -10.82
CA ASP A 74 0.94 9.11 -10.08
C ASP A 74 1.78 7.97 -9.46
N ARG A 75 3.10 8.15 -9.28
CA ARG A 75 4.01 7.05 -8.91
C ARG A 75 4.56 7.24 -7.48
N TRP A 76 4.89 6.13 -6.85
CA TRP A 76 5.20 6.08 -5.42
C TRP A 76 6.70 6.01 -5.20
N VAL A 77 7.24 6.73 -4.20
CA VAL A 77 8.60 6.46 -3.74
C VAL A 77 8.61 5.03 -3.23
N PRO A 78 9.44 4.17 -3.81
CA PRO A 78 9.15 2.77 -3.69
C PRO A 78 9.81 2.28 -2.36
N CYS A 79 9.18 1.36 -1.61
CA CYS A 79 9.69 0.76 -0.36
C CYS A 79 11.01 0.00 -0.54
N ASN A 80 12.12 0.43 0.06
CA ASN A 80 13.35 -0.37 0.08
C ASN A 80 13.52 -0.93 1.49
N SER A 81 13.42 -2.26 1.66
CA SER A 81 13.94 -2.85 2.90
C SER A 81 15.46 -2.71 2.89
N GLY A 82 16.05 -2.46 4.07
CA GLY A 82 17.50 -2.43 4.23
C GLY A 82 18.14 -3.73 3.69
N PRO A 83 19.47 -3.80 3.52
CA PRO A 83 20.11 -5.04 3.07
C PRO A 83 19.60 -6.21 3.92
N GLN A 84 18.93 -7.17 3.28
CA GLN A 84 18.39 -8.35 3.94
C GLN A 84 19.54 -8.98 4.73
N ARG A 85 19.43 -8.99 6.06
CA ARG A 85 20.16 -9.97 6.84
C ARG A 85 19.57 -11.30 6.42
N ILE A 86 20.30 -12.02 5.57
CA ILE A 86 20.02 -13.42 5.28
C ILE A 86 20.12 -14.10 6.65
N PHE A 87 18.97 -14.32 7.29
CA PHE A 87 18.87 -15.38 8.28
C PHE A 87 18.90 -16.65 7.44
N GLU A 88 20.02 -17.34 7.45
CA GLU A 88 20.04 -18.72 6.96
C GLU A 88 18.95 -19.48 7.73
N PRO A 89 18.11 -20.26 7.04
CA PRO A 89 17.14 -21.10 7.73
C PRO A 89 17.89 -22.02 8.68
N ASP A 90 17.43 -22.09 9.93
CA ASP A 90 17.90 -23.06 10.90
C ASP A 90 17.92 -24.44 10.23
N VAL A 91 19.14 -24.96 10.01
CA VAL A 91 19.34 -26.33 9.61
C VAL A 91 18.90 -27.16 10.81
N ASP A 92 17.85 -27.94 10.61
CA ASP A 92 17.35 -28.97 11.50
C ASP A 92 18.52 -29.85 11.98
N ASP A 93 18.99 -29.61 13.20
CA ASP A 93 19.96 -30.46 13.88
C ASP A 93 19.25 -31.12 15.05
N SER A 94 18.56 -32.20 14.74
CA SER A 94 18.24 -33.23 15.72
C SER A 94 19.55 -33.89 16.13
N ASP A 95 20.18 -33.43 17.20
CA ASP A 95 20.84 -34.29 18.18
C ASP A 95 21.29 -33.48 19.42
N ASN A 96 20.97 -34.04 20.57
CA ASN A 96 21.17 -33.48 21.89
C ASN A 96 22.39 -34.19 22.52
N ASP A 97 23.51 -33.50 22.73
CA ASP A 97 24.44 -33.83 23.81
C ASP A 97 25.27 -32.59 24.21
N GLY A 98 25.57 -32.49 25.49
CA GLY A 98 26.13 -31.29 26.10
C GLY A 98 27.63 -31.08 25.88
N ASP A 99 28.08 -29.93 26.39
CA ASP A 99 29.43 -29.56 26.82
C ASP A 99 30.18 -28.51 25.97
N THR A 100 30.54 -27.41 26.65
CA THR A 100 31.49 -26.32 26.32
C THR A 100 31.41 -25.60 24.96
N THR A 101 30.82 -24.41 24.94
CA THR A 101 31.05 -23.38 23.92
C THR A 101 32.45 -22.77 24.06
N GLU A 102 33.38 -23.19 23.21
CA GLU A 102 34.63 -22.47 22.94
C GLU A 102 34.43 -21.57 21.70
N LEU A 103 34.69 -20.27 21.85
CA LEU A 103 34.52 -19.26 20.79
C LEU A 103 35.56 -19.48 19.68
N ILE A 104 35.14 -20.00 18.54
CA ILE A 104 35.94 -19.98 17.32
C ILE A 104 35.66 -18.66 16.60
N GLU A 105 36.55 -17.67 16.73
CA GLU A 105 36.58 -16.49 15.85
C GLU A 105 36.95 -16.93 14.43
N ILE A 106 35.96 -17.04 13.55
CA ILE A 106 36.20 -17.12 12.11
C ILE A 106 36.47 -15.68 11.62
N PRO A 107 37.62 -15.41 10.95
CA PRO A 107 37.97 -14.06 10.55
C PRO A 107 36.94 -13.53 9.55
N SER A 108 36.38 -12.37 9.89
CA SER A 108 35.52 -11.53 9.05
C SER A 108 36.11 -11.42 7.64
N GLN A 109 35.58 -12.21 6.72
CA GLN A 109 35.70 -11.88 5.31
C GLN A 109 34.81 -10.65 5.12
N THR A 110 35.46 -9.52 4.89
CA THR A 110 34.85 -8.26 4.49
C THR A 110 33.84 -8.49 3.38
N ILE A 111 32.55 -8.55 3.75
CA ILE A 111 31.46 -8.33 2.82
C ILE A 111 31.61 -6.88 2.40
N SER A 112 32.13 -6.64 1.18
CA SER A 112 32.04 -5.33 0.55
C SER A 112 30.58 -4.88 0.65
N PRO A 113 30.28 -3.64 1.07
CA PRO A 113 28.91 -3.16 1.03
C PRO A 113 28.41 -3.39 -0.40
N SER A 114 27.32 -4.14 -0.54
CA SER A 114 26.70 -4.39 -1.84
C SER A 114 26.44 -3.03 -2.47
N LYS A 115 27.05 -2.75 -3.64
CA LYS A 115 26.85 -1.48 -4.35
C LYS A 115 25.34 -1.26 -4.55
N SER A 116 24.85 -0.07 -4.17
CA SER A 116 23.43 0.29 -4.30
C SER A 116 23.08 0.70 -5.73
N VAL A 117 24.09 0.89 -6.58
CA VAL A 117 23.98 1.22 -7.99
C VAL A 117 24.87 0.28 -8.83
N PRO A 118 24.31 -0.45 -9.80
CA PRO A 118 25.11 -1.28 -10.69
C PRO A 118 26.10 -0.48 -11.54
N ASP A 119 27.32 -1.00 -11.72
CA ASP A 119 28.40 -0.28 -12.43
C ASP A 119 28.04 0.13 -13.87
N TRP A 120 27.17 -0.63 -14.55
CA TRP A 120 26.76 -0.30 -15.92
C TRP A 120 25.95 1.00 -16.01
N VAL A 121 25.35 1.45 -14.90
CA VAL A 121 24.61 2.73 -14.83
C VAL A 121 25.55 3.92 -15.06
N LYS A 122 26.86 3.79 -14.75
CA LYS A 122 27.87 4.82 -15.04
C LYS A 122 27.96 5.20 -16.51
N ASN A 123 27.67 4.27 -17.42
CA ASN A 123 27.65 4.58 -18.86
C ASN A 123 26.56 5.61 -19.18
N ASN A 124 25.37 5.49 -18.57
CA ASN A 124 24.30 6.46 -18.76
C ASN A 124 24.67 7.83 -18.18
N ALA A 125 25.33 7.84 -17.02
CA ALA A 125 25.82 9.06 -16.39
C ALA A 125 26.89 9.77 -17.25
N SER A 126 27.85 9.02 -17.82
CA SER A 126 28.86 9.55 -18.77
C SER A 126 28.22 10.07 -20.05
N TRP A 127 27.30 9.33 -20.67
CA TRP A 127 26.63 9.79 -21.88
C TRP A 127 25.83 11.06 -21.64
N TRP A 128 25.19 11.18 -20.47
CA TRP A 128 24.48 12.40 -20.13
C TRP A 128 25.44 13.56 -19.91
N SER A 129 26.51 13.37 -19.13
CA SER A 129 27.51 14.44 -18.88
C SER A 129 28.18 14.93 -20.16
N ASP A 130 28.40 14.03 -21.12
CA ASP A 130 29.03 14.33 -22.41
C ASP A 130 28.05 14.89 -23.46
N ASN A 131 26.77 15.08 -23.10
CA ASN A 131 25.68 15.53 -24.00
C ASN A 131 25.37 14.54 -25.14
N LEU A 132 25.65 13.24 -24.96
CA LEU A 132 25.29 12.19 -25.91
C LEU A 132 23.83 11.73 -25.75
N ILE A 133 23.26 11.89 -24.55
CA ILE A 133 21.82 11.77 -24.30
C ILE A 133 21.29 13.07 -23.68
N ASN A 134 20.02 13.38 -23.93
CA ASN A 134 19.38 14.58 -23.41
C ASN A 134 18.88 14.38 -21.96
N ASP A 135 18.46 15.49 -21.33
CA ASP A 135 17.98 15.52 -19.95
C ASP A 135 16.76 14.61 -19.74
N THR A 136 15.81 14.60 -20.67
CA THR A 136 14.61 13.75 -20.61
C THR A 136 14.96 12.26 -20.62
N ASP A 137 15.86 11.83 -21.49
CA ASP A 137 16.29 10.43 -21.59
C ASP A 137 17.00 9.97 -20.31
N PHE A 138 17.85 10.83 -19.74
CA PHE A 138 18.54 10.55 -18.49
C PHE A 138 17.58 10.46 -17.30
N LEU A 139 16.64 11.41 -17.16
CA LEU A 139 15.63 11.41 -16.10
C LEU A 139 14.72 10.19 -16.19
N ASN A 140 14.23 9.85 -17.38
CA ASN A 140 13.41 8.65 -17.61
C ASN A 140 14.18 7.37 -17.26
N GLY A 141 15.48 7.33 -17.61
CA GLY A 141 16.38 6.24 -17.22
C GLY A 141 16.49 6.10 -15.70
N LEU A 142 16.80 7.19 -14.98
CA LEU A 142 16.86 7.17 -13.51
C LEU A 142 15.54 6.76 -12.87
N GLN A 143 14.42 7.30 -13.37
CA GLN A 143 13.08 6.95 -12.91
C GLN A 143 12.83 5.44 -13.04
N TYR A 144 13.10 4.86 -14.21
CA TYR A 144 12.95 3.43 -14.45
C TYR A 144 13.82 2.61 -13.47
N LEU A 145 15.07 3.00 -13.28
CA LEU A 145 16.01 2.29 -12.40
C LEU A 145 15.57 2.30 -10.94
N ILE A 146 15.00 3.41 -10.46
CA ILE A 146 14.49 3.52 -9.09
C ILE A 146 13.20 2.70 -8.93
N GLU A 147 12.26 2.80 -9.87
CA GLU A 147 10.99 2.05 -9.87
C GLU A 147 11.22 0.54 -9.83
N HIS A 148 12.20 0.05 -10.59
CA HIS A 148 12.55 -1.37 -10.66
C HIS A 148 13.59 -1.79 -9.62
N ARG A 149 13.91 -0.92 -8.66
CA ARG A 149 14.84 -1.19 -7.52
C ARG A 149 16.25 -1.55 -7.93
N ILE A 150 16.62 -1.15 -9.14
CA ILE A 150 17.98 -1.29 -9.65
C ILE A 150 18.86 -0.25 -8.95
N ILE A 151 18.33 0.95 -8.70
CA ILE A 151 18.92 1.94 -7.79
C ILE A 151 18.10 1.97 -6.51
N LYS A 152 18.74 1.70 -5.37
CA LYS A 152 18.12 1.85 -4.05
C LYS A 152 18.31 3.28 -3.54
N ILE A 153 17.23 3.89 -3.11
CA ILE A 153 17.21 5.24 -2.52
C ILE A 153 16.95 5.10 -1.03
N ASP A 154 17.69 5.85 -0.22
CA ASP A 154 17.41 5.96 1.21
C ASP A 154 16.12 6.77 1.43
N ASN A 155 15.03 6.07 1.76
CA ASN A 155 13.73 6.69 1.96
C ASN A 155 13.74 7.76 3.07
N LYS A 156 14.67 7.72 4.03
CA LYS A 156 14.79 8.75 5.09
C LYS A 156 15.23 10.12 4.57
N LYS A 157 15.86 10.15 3.41
CA LYS A 157 16.34 11.39 2.79
C LYS A 157 15.35 11.96 1.79
N ILE A 158 14.25 11.26 1.54
CA ILE A 158 13.17 11.72 0.69
C ILE A 158 12.16 12.48 1.56
N LEU A 159 11.93 13.73 1.20
CA LEU A 159 11.18 14.68 2.01
C LEU A 159 9.90 15.09 1.29
N GLY A 160 8.79 15.09 2.02
CA GLY A 160 7.56 15.75 1.59
C GLY A 160 7.73 17.27 1.58
N LYS A 161 6.92 17.97 0.78
CA LYS A 161 6.94 19.45 0.74
C LYS A 161 6.46 20.09 2.04
N ILE A 162 5.72 19.34 2.85
CA ILE A 162 5.14 19.78 4.10
C ILE A 162 5.90 19.11 5.26
N PRO A 163 6.25 19.87 6.32
CA PRO A 163 6.83 19.27 7.53
C PRO A 163 5.91 18.21 8.14
N LEU A 164 6.47 17.09 8.58
CA LEU A 164 5.71 15.95 9.11
C LEU A 164 4.93 16.30 10.40
N GLU A 165 5.41 17.26 11.16
CA GLU A 165 4.74 17.81 12.33
C GLU A 165 3.38 18.42 12.00
N ASP A 166 3.24 19.03 10.82
CA ASP A 166 2.03 19.72 10.35
C ASP A 166 1.02 18.76 9.72
N ILE A 167 1.43 17.51 9.45
CA ILE A 167 0.54 16.47 8.93
C ILE A 167 -0.36 15.92 10.04
N LEU A 168 -1.66 15.95 9.78
CA LEU A 168 -2.69 15.37 10.62
C LEU A 168 -2.99 13.95 10.13
N PHE A 169 -2.77 12.96 11.00
CA PHE A 169 -3.08 11.55 10.73
C PHE A 169 -4.41 11.15 11.36
N SER A 170 -4.94 10.01 10.93
CA SER A 170 -6.18 9.46 11.49
C SER A 170 -6.06 9.28 13.01
N PRO A 171 -7.02 9.77 13.81
CA PRO A 171 -7.02 9.57 15.26
C PRO A 171 -7.33 8.13 15.66
N ALA A 172 -7.75 7.28 14.70
CA ALA A 172 -8.09 5.89 14.97
C ALA A 172 -6.85 4.97 15.07
N TRP A 173 -5.66 5.48 14.74
CA TRP A 173 -4.43 4.69 14.69
C TRP A 173 -3.32 5.33 15.51
N THR A 174 -2.62 4.51 16.29
CA THR A 174 -1.40 4.93 16.98
C THR A 174 -0.24 4.94 16.00
N ILE A 175 0.36 6.10 15.79
CA ILE A 175 1.40 6.31 14.78
C ILE A 175 2.66 6.86 15.46
N ASP A 176 3.79 6.18 15.26
CA ASP A 176 5.10 6.71 15.61
C ASP A 176 5.65 7.55 14.46
N LYS A 177 5.52 8.88 14.55
CA LYS A 177 6.03 9.80 13.52
C LYS A 177 7.54 9.65 13.27
N ASN A 178 8.33 9.14 14.23
CA ASN A 178 9.78 9.02 14.07
C ASN A 178 10.19 7.88 13.13
N SER A 179 9.31 6.91 12.90
CA SER A 179 9.55 5.80 11.97
C SER A 179 9.09 6.11 10.55
N LEU A 180 8.39 7.23 10.33
CA LEU A 180 7.77 7.51 9.04
C LEU A 180 8.73 8.10 8.02
N VAL A 181 8.54 7.66 6.78
CA VAL A 181 9.17 8.23 5.59
C VAL A 181 8.11 8.58 4.56
N PHE A 182 8.39 9.62 3.78
CA PHE A 182 7.48 10.13 2.76
C PHE A 182 7.41 9.15 1.57
N ILE A 183 6.19 8.84 1.12
CA ILE A 183 5.95 8.02 -0.07
C ILE A 183 5.53 8.88 -1.25
N GLN A 184 4.49 9.69 -1.08
CA GLN A 184 3.92 10.51 -2.15
C GLN A 184 2.94 11.54 -1.57
N SER A 185 2.76 12.64 -2.31
CA SER A 185 1.68 13.62 -2.06
C SER A 185 0.64 13.46 -3.17
N THR A 186 -0.58 13.06 -2.82
CA THR A 186 -1.73 12.87 -3.72
C THR A 186 -2.93 13.63 -3.15
N PHE A 187 -4.16 13.13 -3.27
CA PHE A 187 -5.29 13.66 -2.51
C PHE A 187 -4.96 13.75 -1.01
N PHE A 188 -4.37 12.68 -0.45
CA PHE A 188 -3.75 12.66 0.87
C PHE A 188 -2.22 12.68 0.76
N GLU A 189 -1.54 13.11 1.82
CA GLU A 189 -0.13 12.78 2.01
C GLU A 189 -0.01 11.32 2.41
N ILE A 190 0.93 10.60 1.80
CA ILE A 190 1.11 9.17 1.98
C ILE A 190 2.49 8.95 2.60
N TYR A 191 2.50 8.26 3.73
CA TYR A 191 3.69 7.89 4.48
C TYR A 191 3.77 6.37 4.65
N GLY A 192 4.97 5.87 4.89
CA GLY A 192 5.20 4.47 5.26
C GLY A 192 6.15 4.40 6.44
N GLU A 193 6.05 3.33 7.21
CA GLU A 193 7.05 3.02 8.23
C GLU A 193 8.34 2.54 7.54
N TYR A 194 9.46 3.17 7.90
CA TYR A 194 10.79 2.86 7.36
C TYR A 194 11.10 1.36 7.46
N GLU A 195 11.56 0.77 6.34
CA GLU A 195 11.87 -0.66 6.19
C GLU A 195 10.68 -1.63 6.37
N ASN A 196 9.46 -1.14 6.61
CA ASN A 196 8.27 -1.97 6.75
C ASN A 196 7.68 -2.32 5.36
N CYS A 197 8.40 -3.17 4.63
CA CYS A 197 8.02 -3.66 3.31
C CYS A 197 7.55 -5.13 3.35
N ILE A 198 6.70 -5.51 2.40
CA ILE A 198 6.31 -6.90 2.10
C ILE A 198 6.68 -7.26 0.66
N MET A 199 7.00 -8.53 0.43
CA MET A 199 7.27 -9.05 -0.91
C MET A 199 5.96 -9.48 -1.59
N VAL A 200 5.62 -8.85 -2.71
CA VAL A 200 4.45 -9.18 -3.52
C VAL A 200 4.88 -9.31 -4.98
N ASN A 201 4.64 -10.48 -5.58
CA ASN A 201 5.03 -10.79 -6.97
C ASN A 201 6.52 -10.52 -7.28
N GLY A 202 7.41 -10.76 -6.32
CA GLY A 202 8.85 -10.53 -6.47
C GLY A 202 9.31 -9.08 -6.26
N TYR A 203 8.43 -8.18 -5.85
CA TYR A 203 8.74 -6.77 -5.58
C TYR A 203 8.40 -6.36 -4.15
N GLU A 204 9.22 -5.51 -3.55
CA GLU A 204 8.94 -4.89 -2.24
C GLU A 204 7.87 -3.80 -2.38
N GLN A 205 6.81 -3.93 -1.59
CA GLN A 205 5.72 -2.99 -1.45
C GLN A 205 5.60 -2.53 0.00
N TRP A 206 5.09 -1.32 0.24
CA TRP A 206 4.83 -0.83 1.58
C TRP A 206 3.76 -1.71 2.25
N LYS A 207 4.04 -2.22 3.45
CA LYS A 207 3.13 -3.14 4.15
C LYS A 207 1.81 -2.47 4.54
N SER A 208 1.91 -1.27 5.09
CA SER A 208 0.77 -0.52 5.64
C SER A 208 1.06 0.97 5.46
N PRO A 209 0.71 1.55 4.29
CA PRO A 209 0.77 3.00 4.10
C PRO A 209 -0.11 3.72 5.12
N LEU A 210 0.21 4.98 5.39
CA LEU A 210 -0.54 5.86 6.28
C LEU A 210 -0.97 7.11 5.53
N LEU A 211 -2.23 7.49 5.71
CA LEU A 211 -2.80 8.70 5.12
C LEU A 211 -2.68 9.87 6.10
N GLY A 212 -2.33 11.04 5.57
CA GLY A 212 -2.27 12.30 6.30
C GLY A 212 -2.92 13.45 5.52
N LEU A 213 -3.51 14.40 6.23
CA LEU A 213 -4.07 15.60 5.62
C LEU A 213 -2.96 16.63 5.41
N ASN A 214 -2.91 17.16 4.19
CA ASN A 214 -2.11 18.32 3.88
C ASN A 214 -2.82 19.61 4.32
N PRO A 215 -2.28 20.43 5.24
CA PRO A 215 -2.92 21.67 5.67
C PRO A 215 -3.16 22.67 4.53
N ASN A 216 -2.40 22.58 3.44
CA ASN A 216 -2.58 23.43 2.26
C ASN A 216 -3.74 22.98 1.35
N LYS A 217 -4.37 21.82 1.64
CA LYS A 217 -5.51 21.27 0.89
C LYS A 217 -6.83 21.29 1.68
N LEU A 218 -6.90 22.05 2.78
CA LEU A 218 -8.09 22.09 3.65
C LEU A 218 -9.38 22.50 2.93
N ASP A 219 -9.33 23.44 2.00
CA ASP A 219 -10.52 23.85 1.24
C ASP A 219 -11.12 22.68 0.45
N MET A 220 -10.27 21.89 -0.21
CA MET A 220 -10.67 20.67 -0.92
C MET A 220 -11.22 19.62 0.04
N TYR A 221 -10.58 19.40 1.20
CA TYR A 221 -11.08 18.43 2.17
C TYR A 221 -12.42 18.84 2.77
N ASN A 222 -12.66 20.14 3.00
CA ASN A 222 -13.94 20.64 3.53
C ASN A 222 -15.13 20.27 2.62
N GLU A 223 -14.91 20.11 1.31
CA GLU A 223 -15.96 19.70 0.37
C GLU A 223 -16.45 18.27 0.66
N VAL A 224 -15.58 17.38 1.11
CA VAL A 224 -15.87 15.94 1.31
C VAL A 224 -15.86 15.48 2.77
N ALA A 225 -15.36 16.32 3.69
CA ALA A 225 -15.34 16.06 5.13
C ALA A 225 -16.68 16.39 5.80
N VAL A 226 -16.88 15.79 6.98
CA VAL A 226 -18.04 16.01 7.86
C VAL A 226 -17.68 16.77 9.14
N TRP A 227 -16.48 17.37 9.23
CA TRP A 227 -16.02 18.12 10.42
C TRP A 227 -16.99 19.21 10.88
N ASN A 228 -17.68 19.85 9.93
CA ASN A 228 -18.63 20.94 10.16
C ASN A 228 -20.08 20.55 9.85
N ASP A 229 -20.33 19.27 9.56
CA ASP A 229 -21.64 18.73 9.18
C ASP A 229 -21.92 17.50 10.06
N PRO A 230 -22.51 17.68 11.26
CA PRO A 230 -22.72 16.58 12.20
C PRO A 230 -23.73 15.58 11.62
N GLN A 231 -23.22 14.53 10.98
CA GLN A 231 -24.01 13.42 10.47
C GLN A 231 -24.07 12.30 11.50
N LYS A 232 -25.24 11.66 11.62
CA LYS A 232 -25.38 10.38 12.35
C LYS A 232 -24.94 9.22 11.45
N THR A 233 -23.71 9.31 10.97
CA THR A 233 -23.08 8.31 10.11
C THR A 233 -22.02 7.57 10.89
N VAL A 234 -22.03 6.24 10.83
CA VAL A 234 -20.98 5.40 11.42
C VAL A 234 -20.25 4.60 10.35
N VAL A 235 -18.93 4.53 10.49
CA VAL A 235 -18.06 3.62 9.72
C VAL A 235 -17.79 2.40 10.58
N VAL A 236 -17.98 1.21 10.02
CA VAL A 236 -17.72 -0.05 10.72
C VAL A 236 -16.35 -0.57 10.32
N TYR A 237 -15.39 -0.51 11.24
CA TYR A 237 -14.06 -1.08 11.04
C TYR A 237 -14.12 -2.61 11.14
N PRO A 238 -13.54 -3.36 10.17
CA PRO A 238 -13.63 -4.80 10.12
C PRO A 238 -12.55 -5.47 10.97
N TYR A 239 -12.68 -5.37 12.29
CA TYR A 239 -11.72 -5.94 13.22
C TYR A 239 -11.68 -7.47 13.16
N PHE A 240 -12.82 -8.16 13.08
CA PHE A 240 -12.83 -9.62 12.92
C PHE A 240 -12.18 -10.09 11.63
N THR A 241 -12.37 -9.33 10.54
CA THR A 241 -11.66 -9.61 9.29
C THR A 241 -10.17 -9.37 9.45
N SER A 242 -9.75 -8.29 10.11
CA SER A 242 -8.32 -8.07 10.39
C SER A 242 -7.68 -9.22 11.18
N ILE A 243 -8.43 -9.86 12.08
CA ILE A 243 -7.97 -11.03 12.84
C ILE A 243 -7.94 -12.29 11.95
N ALA A 244 -8.95 -12.51 11.11
CA ALA A 244 -9.03 -13.69 10.24
C ALA A 244 -7.83 -13.84 9.29
N TYR A 245 -7.21 -12.72 8.91
CA TYR A 245 -6.01 -12.65 8.06
C TYR A 245 -4.68 -12.66 8.84
N THR A 246 -4.71 -12.83 10.16
CA THR A 246 -3.48 -13.07 10.93
C THR A 246 -2.95 -14.48 10.67
N GLU A 247 -1.64 -14.67 10.77
CA GLU A 247 -1.00 -15.96 10.54
C GLU A 247 -0.46 -16.54 11.86
N PRO A 248 -0.76 -17.80 12.21
CA PRO A 248 -1.72 -18.68 11.52
C PRO A 248 -3.19 -18.24 11.75
N GLY A 249 -4.04 -18.44 10.75
CA GLY A 249 -5.45 -18.08 10.76
C GLY A 249 -6.24 -18.75 9.64
N PHE A 250 -7.39 -18.18 9.26
CA PHE A 250 -8.31 -18.85 8.32
C PHE A 250 -7.68 -19.07 6.94
N TYR A 251 -6.81 -18.16 6.50
CA TYR A 251 -6.11 -18.29 5.23
C TYR A 251 -5.02 -19.39 5.25
N THR A 252 -4.47 -19.72 6.42
CA THR A 252 -3.64 -20.92 6.58
C THR A 252 -4.45 -22.20 6.37
N TYR A 253 -5.71 -22.20 6.81
CA TYR A 253 -6.66 -23.29 6.57
C TYR A 253 -7.04 -23.39 5.09
N TYR A 254 -7.46 -22.28 4.45
CA TYR A 254 -7.84 -22.28 3.04
C TYR A 254 -6.67 -22.65 2.10
N ALA A 255 -5.43 -22.35 2.50
CA ALA A 255 -4.23 -22.77 1.77
C ALA A 255 -3.92 -24.28 1.91
N GLY A 256 -4.66 -25.02 2.74
CA GLY A 256 -4.44 -26.44 3.01
C GLY A 256 -3.18 -26.72 3.85
N VAL A 257 -2.68 -25.71 4.57
CA VAL A 257 -1.46 -25.82 5.39
C VAL A 257 -1.79 -26.30 6.80
N CYS A 258 -3.00 -26.05 7.30
CA CYS A 258 -3.41 -26.37 8.66
C CYS A 258 -4.92 -26.67 8.74
N ASP A 259 -5.29 -27.92 9.01
CA ASP A 259 -6.70 -28.36 9.06
C ASP A 259 -7.47 -27.79 10.27
N ASP A 260 -6.77 -27.45 11.35
CA ASP A 260 -7.37 -26.93 12.61
C ASP A 260 -7.33 -25.39 12.71
N CYS A 261 -6.86 -24.68 11.67
CA CYS A 261 -6.69 -23.22 11.68
C CYS A 261 -7.99 -22.45 11.37
N THR A 262 -9.13 -23.04 11.71
CA THR A 262 -10.46 -22.41 11.65
C THR A 262 -10.76 -21.57 12.89
N THR A 263 -9.84 -21.47 13.84
CA THR A 263 -9.94 -20.64 15.05
C THR A 263 -8.69 -19.77 15.19
N THR A 264 -8.86 -18.47 15.36
CA THR A 264 -7.75 -17.52 15.54
C THR A 264 -7.98 -16.60 16.74
N LYS A 265 -6.89 -16.09 17.31
CA LYS A 265 -6.89 -15.22 18.50
C LYS A 265 -6.92 -13.75 18.11
N PHE A 266 -7.52 -12.94 18.98
CA PHE A 266 -7.52 -11.50 18.85
C PHE A 266 -6.08 -10.99 18.81
N ALA A 267 -5.87 -10.01 17.94
CA ALA A 267 -4.59 -9.35 17.74
C ALA A 267 -4.79 -7.83 17.69
N PRO A 268 -3.75 -7.03 17.95
CA PRO A 268 -3.80 -5.60 17.69
C PRO A 268 -4.15 -5.34 16.22
N PRO A 269 -5.11 -4.44 15.92
CA PRO A 269 -5.46 -4.13 14.55
C PRO A 269 -4.30 -3.39 13.86
N ILE A 270 -4.13 -3.68 12.57
CA ILE A 270 -3.20 -2.99 11.68
C ILE A 270 -4.02 -2.51 10.48
N PRO A 271 -3.81 -1.29 9.97
CA PRO A 271 -4.48 -0.83 8.75
C PRO A 271 -3.90 -1.57 7.53
N SER A 272 -4.41 -2.77 7.26
CA SER A 272 -3.99 -3.61 6.13
C SER A 272 -4.94 -3.44 4.95
N TYR A 273 -4.44 -3.82 3.76
CA TYR A 273 -5.25 -3.90 2.56
C TYR A 273 -6.52 -4.76 2.76
N THR A 274 -6.39 -5.87 3.49
CA THR A 274 -7.46 -6.86 3.69
C THR A 274 -8.53 -6.44 4.70
N SER A 275 -8.27 -5.43 5.53
CA SER A 275 -9.22 -4.90 6.52
C SER A 275 -9.61 -3.44 6.25
N SER A 276 -9.59 -3.03 4.98
CA SER A 276 -9.93 -1.67 4.55
C SER A 276 -9.11 -0.57 5.24
N GLY A 277 -7.82 -0.82 5.43
CA GLY A 277 -6.92 0.08 6.14
C GLY A 277 -6.90 1.49 5.55
N MET A 278 -6.94 1.64 4.22
CA MET A 278 -6.97 2.94 3.56
C MET A 278 -8.32 3.63 3.72
N GLY A 279 -9.42 2.92 3.43
CA GLY A 279 -10.77 3.49 3.55
C GLY A 279 -11.10 3.92 4.98
N HIS A 280 -10.70 3.12 5.97
CA HIS A 280 -10.88 3.46 7.38
C HIS A 280 -10.10 4.73 7.76
N GLN A 281 -8.83 4.83 7.35
CA GLN A 281 -8.01 6.03 7.58
C GLN A 281 -8.61 7.26 6.92
N ALA A 282 -9.01 7.18 5.65
CA ALA A 282 -9.57 8.29 4.90
C ALA A 282 -10.85 8.83 5.56
N LEU A 283 -11.78 7.95 5.92
CA LEU A 283 -13.05 8.38 6.52
C LEU A 283 -12.86 8.93 7.95
N THR A 284 -12.01 8.31 8.77
CA THR A 284 -11.74 8.84 10.12
C THR A 284 -11.00 10.18 10.09
N LEU A 285 -10.09 10.39 9.12
CA LEU A 285 -9.48 11.70 8.85
C LEU A 285 -10.53 12.76 8.51
N LEU A 286 -11.52 12.40 7.68
CA LEU A 286 -12.58 13.29 7.22
C LEU A 286 -13.70 13.52 8.27
N GLY A 287 -13.51 13.00 9.49
CA GLY A 287 -14.37 13.28 10.65
C GLY A 287 -15.51 12.30 10.87
N TYR A 288 -15.56 11.18 10.11
CA TYR A 288 -16.59 10.18 10.33
C TYR A 288 -16.37 9.44 11.65
N THR A 289 -17.46 9.21 12.39
CA THR A 289 -17.43 8.36 13.58
C THR A 289 -17.16 6.92 13.17
N SER A 290 -16.25 6.24 13.85
CA SER A 290 -15.92 4.84 13.62
C SER A 290 -16.21 3.99 14.85
N ILE A 291 -16.76 2.80 14.62
CA ILE A 291 -16.89 1.73 15.61
C ILE A 291 -16.34 0.43 15.01
N THR A 292 -15.98 -0.51 15.87
CA THR A 292 -15.57 -1.86 15.45
C THR A 292 -16.77 -2.79 15.30
N ASP A 293 -16.62 -3.84 14.49
CA ASP A 293 -17.57 -4.95 14.46
C ASP A 293 -17.74 -5.66 15.82
N VAL A 294 -16.72 -5.62 16.70
CA VAL A 294 -16.83 -6.09 18.10
C VAL A 294 -17.91 -5.33 18.89
N GLU A 295 -18.02 -4.02 18.68
CA GLU A 295 -19.03 -3.22 19.37
C GLU A 295 -20.45 -3.56 18.89
N ILE A 296 -20.59 -3.88 17.60
CA ILE A 296 -21.84 -4.33 17.02
C ILE A 296 -22.19 -5.73 17.52
N ASP A 297 -21.25 -6.67 17.54
CA ASP A 297 -21.51 -8.03 18.03
C ASP A 297 -21.98 -8.02 19.50
N LYS A 298 -21.32 -7.23 20.35
CA LYS A 298 -21.71 -7.06 21.76
C LYS A 298 -23.05 -6.34 21.93
N ASN A 299 -23.39 -5.42 21.04
CA ASN A 299 -24.62 -4.64 21.11
C ASN A 299 -25.14 -4.27 19.71
N PRO A 300 -25.87 -5.17 19.03
CA PRO A 300 -26.30 -4.92 17.66
C PRO A 300 -27.27 -3.74 17.52
N SER A 301 -27.96 -3.37 18.62
CA SER A 301 -28.86 -2.21 18.65
C SER A 301 -28.12 -0.87 18.58
N ILE A 302 -26.79 -0.84 18.71
CA ILE A 302 -25.99 0.38 18.55
C ILE A 302 -26.23 1.05 17.19
N LEU A 303 -26.47 0.24 16.14
CA LEU A 303 -26.71 0.74 14.79
C LEU A 303 -27.97 1.60 14.68
N GLN A 304 -28.97 1.43 15.57
CA GLN A 304 -30.20 2.22 15.56
C GLN A 304 -29.97 3.70 15.94
N GLN A 305 -28.80 4.04 16.45
CA GLN A 305 -28.43 5.42 16.79
C GLN A 305 -27.99 6.22 15.56
N PHE A 306 -27.71 5.53 14.45
CA PHE A 306 -27.18 6.11 13.23
C PHE A 306 -28.26 6.12 12.14
N ASP A 307 -28.23 7.15 11.30
CA ASP A 307 -29.11 7.28 10.13
C ASP A 307 -28.48 6.60 8.89
N LYS A 308 -27.17 6.37 8.90
CA LYS A 308 -26.38 5.73 7.85
C LYS A 308 -25.26 4.89 8.45
N VAL A 309 -25.09 3.68 7.95
CA VAL A 309 -23.99 2.78 8.29
C VAL A 309 -23.11 2.57 7.07
N ILE A 310 -21.81 2.79 7.18
CA ILE A 310 -20.83 2.51 6.14
C ILE A 310 -20.07 1.24 6.54
N MET A 311 -20.34 0.15 5.82
CA MET A 311 -19.63 -1.11 5.96
C MET A 311 -18.36 -1.06 5.11
N LEU A 312 -17.23 -1.39 5.72
CA LEU A 312 -15.97 -1.61 5.04
C LEU A 312 -15.89 -3.09 4.61
N HIS A 313 -14.69 -3.67 4.47
CA HIS A 313 -14.49 -5.09 4.15
C HIS A 313 -14.75 -5.98 5.37
N ASN A 314 -15.95 -5.90 5.93
CA ASN A 314 -16.42 -6.77 7.02
C ASN A 314 -16.80 -8.14 6.46
N GLU A 315 -15.82 -8.89 5.99
CA GLU A 315 -15.96 -10.23 5.39
C GLU A 315 -16.47 -11.24 6.41
N TYR A 316 -15.90 -11.23 7.61
CA TYR A 316 -16.24 -12.13 8.71
C TYR A 316 -17.12 -11.43 9.74
N VAL A 317 -18.34 -11.94 9.95
CA VAL A 317 -19.31 -11.37 10.90
C VAL A 317 -20.07 -12.47 11.63
N THR A 318 -20.67 -12.14 12.77
CA THR A 318 -21.59 -13.06 13.46
C THR A 318 -23.00 -12.97 12.89
N ARG A 319 -23.85 -13.96 13.17
CA ARG A 319 -25.27 -13.93 12.83
C ARG A 319 -26.00 -12.71 13.37
N ALA A 320 -25.71 -12.33 14.62
CA ALA A 320 -26.32 -11.17 15.26
C ALA A 320 -25.97 -9.86 14.54
N MET A 321 -24.72 -9.72 14.10
CA MET A 321 -24.31 -8.59 13.27
C MET A 321 -24.99 -8.61 11.90
N PHE A 322 -24.99 -9.75 11.22
CA PHE A 322 -25.64 -9.91 9.91
C PHE A 322 -27.09 -9.44 9.96
N ASP A 323 -27.85 -9.91 10.97
CA ASP A 323 -29.24 -9.53 11.16
C ASP A 323 -29.39 -8.03 11.43
N ALA A 324 -28.54 -7.44 12.29
CA ALA A 324 -28.63 -6.01 12.61
C ALA A 324 -28.27 -5.10 11.41
N ILE A 325 -27.23 -5.46 10.67
CA ILE A 325 -26.76 -4.70 9.50
C ILE A 325 -27.77 -4.80 8.36
N THR A 326 -28.26 -6.00 8.04
CA THR A 326 -29.22 -6.18 6.94
C THR A 326 -30.61 -5.63 7.23
N ASN A 327 -30.98 -5.48 8.51
CA ASN A 327 -32.21 -4.78 8.92
C ASN A 327 -32.07 -3.25 9.02
N HIS A 328 -30.85 -2.70 9.01
CA HIS A 328 -30.66 -1.26 9.03
C HIS A 328 -31.12 -0.63 7.69
N PRO A 329 -31.92 0.44 7.68
CA PRO A 329 -32.60 0.92 6.46
C PRO A 329 -31.70 1.63 5.44
N ASN A 330 -30.50 2.05 5.85
CA ASN A 330 -29.55 2.78 5.00
C ASN A 330 -28.11 2.34 5.28
N VAL A 331 -27.65 1.35 4.52
CA VAL A 331 -26.27 0.84 4.59
C VAL A 331 -25.53 1.13 3.29
N LEU A 332 -24.33 1.66 3.37
CA LEU A 332 -23.39 1.70 2.26
C LEU A 332 -22.35 0.59 2.45
N TYR A 333 -22.41 -0.44 1.62
CA TYR A 333 -21.38 -1.45 1.52
C TYR A 333 -20.29 -0.92 0.59
N LEU A 334 -19.31 -0.23 1.17
CA LEU A 334 -18.27 0.47 0.44
C LEU A 334 -17.26 -0.49 -0.20
N TYR A 335 -17.10 -1.67 0.40
CA TYR A 335 -16.26 -2.75 -0.11
C TYR A 335 -17.15 -3.91 -0.53
N PRO A 336 -16.85 -4.59 -1.65
CA PRO A 336 -17.44 -5.89 -1.94
C PRO A 336 -16.99 -6.91 -0.89
N ASN A 337 -17.58 -8.10 -0.91
CA ASN A 337 -17.22 -9.19 0.01
C ASN A 337 -17.46 -8.88 1.49
N ALA A 338 -18.38 -7.95 1.78
CA ALA A 338 -18.91 -7.78 3.13
C ALA A 338 -19.97 -8.85 3.44
N LEU A 339 -20.06 -9.29 4.70
CA LEU A 339 -21.02 -10.28 5.17
C LEU A 339 -20.88 -11.65 4.47
N TYR A 340 -19.65 -12.06 4.18
CA TYR A 340 -19.40 -13.25 3.37
C TYR A 340 -19.30 -14.53 4.20
N ALA A 341 -18.64 -14.48 5.35
CA ALA A 341 -18.41 -15.65 6.19
C ALA A 341 -18.95 -15.45 7.61
N GLU A 342 -19.60 -16.48 8.13
CA GLU A 342 -20.13 -16.54 9.48
C GLU A 342 -19.07 -17.02 10.45
N ILE A 343 -18.91 -16.28 11.54
CA ILE A 343 -18.05 -16.64 12.66
C ILE A 343 -18.82 -16.68 13.98
N GLU A 344 -18.26 -17.37 14.96
CA GLU A 344 -18.58 -17.17 16.37
C GLU A 344 -17.42 -16.48 17.09
N VAL A 345 -17.72 -15.76 18.18
CA VAL A 345 -16.75 -15.00 18.96
C VAL A 345 -16.78 -15.48 20.40
N ASN A 346 -15.60 -15.79 20.94
CA ASN A 346 -15.42 -16.11 22.35
C ASN A 346 -14.59 -15.01 23.01
N TYR A 347 -15.26 -14.11 23.73
CA TYR A 347 -14.61 -12.99 24.41
C TYR A 347 -13.82 -13.37 25.67
N ILE A 348 -14.04 -14.57 26.24
CA ILE A 348 -13.25 -15.05 27.39
C ILE A 348 -11.89 -15.57 26.90
N ASN A 349 -11.89 -16.30 25.79
CA ASN A 349 -10.69 -16.86 25.18
C ASN A 349 -10.03 -15.91 24.18
N GLU A 350 -10.69 -14.79 23.86
CA GLU A 350 -10.29 -13.82 22.85
C GLU A 350 -10.05 -14.48 21.49
N THR A 351 -11.02 -15.27 21.03
CA THR A 351 -10.94 -15.98 19.74
C THR A 351 -12.14 -15.74 18.86
N ILE A 352 -11.94 -15.87 17.55
CA ILE A 352 -13.01 -16.08 16.56
C ILE A 352 -12.85 -17.48 15.94
N THR A 353 -13.97 -18.11 15.61
CA THR A 353 -14.01 -19.42 14.96
C THR A 353 -14.88 -19.33 13.70
N LEU A 354 -14.39 -19.85 12.58
CA LEU A 354 -15.15 -19.98 11.34
C LEU A 354 -16.29 -21.00 11.52
N ILE A 355 -17.51 -20.56 11.23
CA ILE A 355 -18.71 -21.41 11.27
C ILE A 355 -19.13 -21.80 9.85
N ARG A 356 -19.11 -20.84 8.91
CA ARG A 356 -19.69 -21.07 7.57
C ARG A 356 -19.17 -20.05 6.53
N GLY A 357 -19.00 -20.48 5.28
CA GLY A 357 -18.52 -19.65 4.16
C GLY A 357 -17.15 -20.11 3.65
N HIS A 358 -16.68 -19.59 2.51
CA HIS A 358 -15.41 -20.04 1.89
C HIS A 358 -15.31 -21.55 1.69
N ASN A 359 -16.40 -22.16 1.21
CA ASN A 359 -16.50 -23.60 0.99
C ASN A 359 -16.36 -24.43 2.29
N TYR A 360 -16.69 -23.83 3.44
CA TYR A 360 -16.70 -24.45 4.77
C TYR A 360 -18.11 -24.41 5.42
N PRO A 361 -18.51 -25.46 6.16
CA PRO A 361 -17.84 -26.75 6.29
C PRO A 361 -18.05 -27.65 5.07
N GLU A 362 -19.04 -27.33 4.23
CA GLU A 362 -19.32 -28.02 2.98
C GLU A 362 -18.84 -27.20 1.77
N PRO A 363 -18.30 -27.87 0.73
CA PRO A 363 -17.69 -27.18 -0.41
C PRO A 363 -18.68 -26.37 -1.24
N GLU A 364 -19.99 -26.63 -1.13
CA GLU A 364 -21.03 -25.86 -1.81
C GLU A 364 -21.34 -24.52 -1.11
N ILE A 365 -20.85 -24.29 0.10
CA ILE A 365 -21.14 -23.08 0.85
C ILE A 365 -20.10 -22.00 0.59
N GLU A 366 -20.34 -21.24 -0.48
CA GLU A 366 -19.52 -20.06 -0.79
C GLU A 366 -19.78 -18.95 0.24
N ASN A 367 -21.02 -18.49 0.38
CA ASN A 367 -21.45 -17.48 1.35
C ASN A 367 -22.06 -18.10 2.62
N GLY A 368 -21.57 -17.71 3.80
CA GLY A 368 -22.01 -18.22 5.10
C GLY A 368 -23.45 -17.85 5.50
N PHE A 369 -24.07 -16.90 4.81
CA PHE A 369 -25.40 -16.38 5.13
C PHE A 369 -26.44 -16.67 4.05
N ASP A 370 -26.05 -17.26 2.91
CA ASP A 370 -26.88 -17.38 1.70
C ASP A 370 -27.50 -16.03 1.30
N TRP A 371 -26.73 -14.95 1.45
CA TRP A 371 -27.25 -13.60 1.29
C TRP A 371 -27.54 -13.30 -0.19
N GLU A 372 -28.79 -12.96 -0.50
CA GLU A 372 -29.23 -12.72 -1.88
C GLU A 372 -28.53 -11.54 -2.58
N PHE A 373 -27.89 -10.64 -1.81
CA PHE A 373 -27.18 -9.47 -2.32
C PHE A 373 -25.66 -9.61 -2.24
N ASP A 374 -25.12 -10.82 -2.04
CA ASP A 374 -23.69 -11.08 -2.13
C ASP A 374 -23.10 -10.46 -3.42
N ASN A 375 -22.08 -9.61 -3.26
CA ASN A 375 -21.37 -8.94 -4.33
C ASN A 375 -19.87 -9.24 -4.34
N THR A 376 -19.42 -10.34 -3.72
CA THR A 376 -18.03 -10.77 -3.64
C THR A 376 -17.42 -10.93 -5.03
N HIS A 377 -18.02 -11.77 -5.88
CA HIS A 377 -17.49 -12.03 -7.21
C HIS A 377 -18.23 -11.24 -8.30
N PRO A 378 -17.51 -10.63 -9.28
CA PRO A 378 -16.06 -10.61 -9.43
C PRO A 378 -15.37 -9.45 -8.67
N TYR A 379 -16.14 -8.63 -7.95
CA TYR A 379 -15.74 -7.28 -7.56
C TYR A 379 -14.61 -7.21 -6.53
N GLU A 380 -14.45 -8.22 -5.65
CA GLU A 380 -13.35 -8.28 -4.68
C GLU A 380 -11.96 -8.30 -5.34
N PHE A 381 -11.88 -8.84 -6.56
CA PHE A 381 -10.61 -8.95 -7.30
C PHE A 381 -10.34 -7.73 -8.17
N ASP A 382 -11.29 -6.82 -8.33
CA ASP A 382 -11.05 -5.55 -9.02
C ASP A 382 -10.41 -4.52 -8.08
N SER A 383 -9.13 -4.73 -7.78
CA SER A 383 -8.30 -3.83 -6.98
C SER A 383 -7.80 -2.60 -7.76
N LYS A 384 -7.92 -2.62 -9.09
CA LYS A 384 -7.61 -1.45 -9.92
C LYS A 384 -8.73 -0.43 -9.83
N CYS A 385 -9.97 -0.90 -9.67
CA CYS A 385 -11.15 -0.11 -9.35
C CYS A 385 -11.28 1.11 -10.27
N LYS A 386 -11.02 0.91 -11.57
CA LYS A 386 -10.93 2.01 -12.56
C LYS A 386 -12.24 2.77 -12.70
N ILE A 387 -13.36 2.10 -12.44
CA ILE A 387 -14.71 2.65 -12.41
C ILE A 387 -15.36 2.09 -11.16
N ILE A 388 -15.95 2.97 -10.35
CA ILE A 388 -16.71 2.58 -9.15
C ILE A 388 -18.16 2.93 -9.41
N ASP A 389 -18.97 1.91 -9.71
CA ASP A 389 -20.42 2.08 -9.79
C ASP A 389 -21.02 1.83 -8.41
N ILE A 390 -22.05 2.61 -8.06
CA ILE A 390 -22.80 2.48 -6.81
C ILE A 390 -24.25 2.17 -7.16
N TYR A 391 -24.69 0.95 -6.86
CA TYR A 391 -26.05 0.49 -7.15
C TYR A 391 -26.84 0.28 -5.87
N LYS A 392 -28.18 0.33 -5.99
CA LYS A 392 -29.11 0.18 -4.86
C LYS A 392 -29.47 -1.28 -4.64
N ILE A 393 -29.59 -1.66 -3.37
CA ILE A 393 -30.19 -2.90 -2.90
C ILE A 393 -31.30 -2.59 -1.88
N LYS A 394 -31.92 -3.63 -1.30
CA LYS A 394 -33.10 -3.49 -0.44
C LYS A 394 -32.88 -2.56 0.76
N ASN A 395 -31.75 -2.67 1.45
CA ASN A 395 -31.45 -1.94 2.69
C ASN A 395 -30.34 -0.87 2.50
N GLY A 396 -29.94 -0.57 1.26
CA GLY A 396 -28.71 0.18 1.07
C GLY A 396 -28.19 0.31 -0.36
N ARG A 397 -26.88 0.50 -0.46
CA ARG A 397 -26.12 0.61 -1.70
C ARG A 397 -24.81 -0.18 -1.61
N MET A 398 -24.32 -0.65 -2.75
CA MET A 398 -23.10 -1.43 -2.90
C MET A 398 -22.21 -0.85 -3.98
N THR A 399 -20.90 -1.04 -3.83
CA THR A 399 -19.89 -0.73 -4.84
C THR A 399 -19.57 -1.94 -5.73
N THR A 400 -18.91 -1.70 -6.86
CA THR A 400 -18.53 -2.72 -7.86
C THR A 400 -17.02 -2.99 -7.95
N CYS A 401 -16.21 -2.54 -6.99
CA CYS A 401 -14.78 -2.85 -6.98
C CYS A 401 -14.19 -2.61 -5.59
N TYR A 402 -12.97 -3.13 -5.37
CA TYR A 402 -12.27 -3.05 -4.09
C TYR A 402 -11.44 -1.75 -4.02
N PRO A 403 -11.86 -0.74 -3.22
CA PRO A 403 -11.41 0.64 -3.41
C PRO A 403 -10.11 1.02 -2.66
N GLU A 404 -9.38 0.09 -2.04
CA GLU A 404 -8.16 0.44 -1.26
C GLU A 404 -7.17 1.32 -2.04
N ASN A 405 -6.92 0.97 -3.30
CA ASN A 405 -5.98 1.72 -4.15
C ASN A 405 -6.54 3.05 -4.66
N VAL A 406 -7.84 3.30 -4.52
CA VAL A 406 -8.46 4.57 -4.94
C VAL A 406 -8.05 5.70 -3.99
N PHE A 407 -8.02 5.41 -2.69
CA PHE A 407 -7.60 6.35 -1.62
C PHE A 407 -6.12 6.76 -1.69
N LEU A 408 -5.37 6.11 -2.56
CA LEU A 408 -3.94 6.22 -2.76
C LEU A 408 -3.58 7.07 -3.99
N THR A 409 -4.58 7.65 -4.66
CA THR A 409 -4.43 8.40 -5.91
C THR A 409 -4.93 9.82 -5.79
N ASP A 410 -4.42 10.72 -6.64
CA ASP A 410 -4.98 12.06 -6.82
C ASP A 410 -5.95 12.05 -8.00
N SER A 411 -7.12 11.42 -7.82
CA SER A 411 -8.09 11.20 -8.89
C SER A 411 -9.42 11.89 -8.64
N GLN A 412 -10.03 12.40 -9.71
CA GLN A 412 -11.41 12.90 -9.68
C GLN A 412 -12.37 11.83 -9.16
N GLN A 413 -12.08 10.55 -9.43
CA GLN A 413 -12.85 9.41 -8.92
C GLN A 413 -12.83 9.34 -7.38
N LEU A 414 -11.67 9.52 -6.73
CA LEU A 414 -11.60 9.55 -5.27
C LEU A 414 -12.43 10.71 -4.70
N PHE A 415 -12.28 11.91 -5.27
CA PHE A 415 -13.06 13.08 -4.85
C PHE A 415 -14.57 12.81 -4.99
N ASP A 416 -15.01 12.27 -6.14
CA ASP A 416 -16.40 11.97 -6.39
C ASP A 416 -16.94 10.87 -5.46
N LEU A 417 -16.15 9.82 -5.19
CA LEU A 417 -16.50 8.78 -4.23
C LEU A 417 -16.71 9.38 -2.84
N LEU A 418 -15.76 10.18 -2.34
CA LEU A 418 -15.86 10.79 -1.01
C LEU A 418 -17.04 11.76 -0.89
N ARG A 419 -17.32 12.53 -1.96
CA ARG A 419 -18.50 13.39 -2.02
C ARG A 419 -19.80 12.59 -1.98
N ILE A 420 -19.87 11.50 -2.74
CA ILE A 420 -21.03 10.59 -2.71
C ILE A 420 -21.20 10.00 -1.30
N ILE A 421 -20.12 9.53 -0.66
CA ILE A 421 -20.19 9.00 0.71
C ILE A 421 -20.76 10.03 1.68
N LYS A 422 -20.37 11.30 1.54
CA LYS A 422 -20.89 12.41 2.35
C LYS A 422 -22.36 12.70 2.12
N ASP A 423 -22.80 12.69 0.85
CA ASP A 423 -24.14 13.13 0.45
C ASP A 423 -25.22 12.03 0.55
N LEU A 424 -24.82 10.75 0.53
CA LEU A 424 -25.71 9.59 0.68
C LEU A 424 -26.36 9.50 2.05
#